data_AF-A0A969H5F8-F1
#
_entry.id   AF-A0A969H5F8-F1
#
_cell.length_a   1.000
_cell.length_b   1.000
_cell.length_c   1.000
_cell.angle_alpha   90.00
_cell.angle_beta   90.00
_cell.angle_gamma   90.00
#
_symmetry.space_group_name_H-M   'P 1'
#
loop_
_entity.id
_entity.type
_entity.pdbx_description
1 polymer ?
#
loop_
_entity_poly.entity_id
_entity_poly.type
_entity_poly.pdbx_seq_one_letter_code
_entity_poly.pdbx_strand_id
1 'polypeptide(L)'
;MPADHRKLVTSHDTFGYLAKRYGLEVVGSGLGVTTEAGDPSAAEVAGLIEEVKAVGVPAIFTENVSNPKLMERVAAEAGVTLGPQLYTDALGEPGSDGETYLKMMRYNVTALVTALSQ
;
A
#
# COMPACT_ATOMS: atom_id res chain seq x y z
N MET A 1 -5.04 10.85 12.34
CA MET A 1 -5.07 11.10 10.89
C MET A 1 -6.28 11.95 10.50
N PRO A 2 -6.04 13.10 9.84
CA PRO A 2 -7.05 13.92 9.16
C PRO A 2 -7.95 13.11 8.21
N ALA A 3 -9.15 13.59 7.90
CA ALA A 3 -10.13 12.80 7.12
C ALA A 3 -9.71 12.63 5.65
N ASP A 4 -9.09 13.65 5.07
CA ASP A 4 -8.51 13.72 3.74
C ASP A 4 -7.31 12.77 3.55
N HIS A 5 -6.57 12.45 4.61
CA HIS A 5 -5.44 11.52 4.57
C HIS A 5 -5.86 10.03 4.67
N ARG A 6 -7.15 9.73 4.83
CA ARG A 6 -7.66 8.35 5.01
C ARG A 6 -7.73 7.54 3.72
N LYS A 7 -6.84 7.81 2.77
CA LYS A 7 -6.76 7.11 1.50
C LYS A 7 -5.55 6.19 1.49
N LEU A 8 -5.75 4.95 1.08
CA LEU A 8 -4.74 3.91 1.09
C LEU A 8 -4.45 3.46 -0.34
N VAL A 9 -3.20 3.64 -0.78
CA VAL A 9 -2.67 3.15 -2.05
C VAL A 9 -1.68 2.01 -1.77
N THR A 10 -1.96 0.83 -2.30
CA THR A 10 -1.14 -0.39 -2.15
C THR A 10 -0.90 -1.05 -3.50
N SER A 11 0.01 -2.04 -3.54
CA SER A 11 0.30 -2.78 -4.77
C SER A 11 -0.88 -3.60 -5.30
N HIS A 12 -1.77 -4.11 -4.43
CA HIS A 12 -3.04 -4.72 -4.81
C HIS A 12 -4.14 -4.55 -3.74
N ASP A 13 -5.38 -4.93 -4.08
CA ASP A 13 -6.59 -4.69 -3.26
C ASP A 13 -6.78 -5.73 -2.14
N THR A 14 -5.94 -5.65 -1.10
CA THR A 14 -5.96 -6.58 0.05
C THR A 14 -6.60 -6.00 1.31
N PHE A 15 -6.72 -4.67 1.38
CA PHE A 15 -7.10 -3.97 2.62
C PHE A 15 -8.57 -3.61 2.73
N GLY A 16 -9.44 -4.02 1.79
CA GLY A 16 -10.86 -3.63 1.75
C GLY A 16 -11.63 -3.84 3.07
N TYR A 17 -11.43 -4.98 3.75
CA TYR A 17 -12.08 -5.24 5.05
C TYR A 17 -11.56 -4.31 6.17
N LEU A 18 -10.24 -4.10 6.22
CA LEU A 18 -9.61 -3.20 7.19
C LEU A 18 -10.09 -1.76 6.94
N ALA A 19 -10.08 -1.34 5.69
CA ALA A 19 -10.50 -0.02 5.26
C ALA A 19 -11.96 0.26 5.65
N LYS A 20 -12.87 -0.66 5.33
CA LYS A 20 -14.28 -0.56 5.73
C LYS A 20 -14.46 -0.48 7.25
N ARG A 21 -13.70 -1.26 8.02
CA ARG A 21 -13.83 -1.31 9.48
C ARG A 21 -13.31 -0.05 10.17
N TYR A 22 -12.30 0.60 9.61
CA TYR A 22 -11.60 1.74 10.23
C TYR A 22 -11.80 3.07 9.49
N GLY A 23 -12.63 3.10 8.45
CA GLY A 23 -12.97 4.32 7.71
C GLY A 23 -11.82 4.82 6.85
N LEU A 24 -11.06 3.91 6.23
CA LEU A 24 -10.15 4.22 5.14
C LEU A 24 -10.86 4.00 3.81
N GLU A 25 -10.42 4.72 2.79
CA GLU A 25 -10.75 4.53 1.40
C GLU A 25 -9.55 3.86 0.72
N VAL A 26 -9.73 2.69 0.10
CA VAL A 26 -8.68 2.12 -0.75
C VAL A 26 -8.78 2.83 -2.10
N VAL A 27 -7.70 3.46 -2.52
CA VAL A 27 -7.63 4.23 -3.76
C VAL A 27 -6.45 3.70 -4.58
N GLY A 28 -6.65 3.50 -5.87
CA GLY A 28 -5.60 3.00 -6.76
C GLY A 28 -4.90 1.77 -6.20
N SER A 29 -5.62 0.65 -6.05
CA SER A 29 -4.96 -0.66 -5.87
C SER A 29 -4.20 -0.92 -7.16
N GLY A 30 -2.91 -0.53 -7.21
CA GLY A 30 -2.36 0.33 -8.26
C GLY A 30 -2.48 -0.11 -9.72
N LEU A 31 -3.04 -1.27 -10.01
CA LEU A 31 -3.15 -1.81 -11.34
C LEU A 31 -4.34 -2.79 -11.52
N GLY A 32 -5.03 -3.20 -10.46
CA GLY A 32 -5.73 -4.50 -10.51
C GLY A 32 -4.81 -5.67 -10.92
N VAL A 33 -3.49 -5.42 -11.03
CA VAL A 33 -2.45 -6.41 -11.24
C VAL A 33 -2.29 -7.07 -9.89
N THR A 34 -3.14 -8.06 -9.71
CA THR A 34 -2.74 -9.23 -8.96
C THR A 34 -1.37 -9.66 -9.50
N THR A 35 -0.51 -10.16 -8.63
CA THR A 35 0.73 -10.85 -9.03
C THR A 35 0.46 -12.01 -10.01
N GLU A 36 -0.81 -12.39 -10.20
CA GLU A 36 -1.28 -13.37 -11.18
C GLU A 36 -1.40 -12.83 -12.62
N ALA A 37 -1.52 -11.52 -12.84
CA ALA A 37 -1.80 -10.93 -14.17
C ALA A 37 -0.54 -10.63 -15.02
N GLY A 38 0.67 -10.82 -14.48
CA GLY A 38 1.94 -10.51 -15.14
C GLY A 38 2.47 -9.11 -14.82
N ASP A 39 3.59 -8.72 -15.44
CA ASP A 39 4.18 -7.38 -15.26
C ASP A 39 3.29 -6.31 -15.92
N PRO A 40 3.04 -5.16 -15.26
CA PRO A 40 2.24 -4.07 -15.83
C PRO A 40 2.86 -3.47 -17.08
N SER A 41 2.01 -3.07 -18.01
CA SER A 41 2.40 -2.26 -19.15
C SER A 41 2.81 -0.84 -18.73
N ALA A 42 3.63 -0.18 -19.55
CA ALA A 42 4.05 1.20 -19.28
C ALA A 42 2.88 2.19 -19.17
N ALA A 43 1.77 1.94 -19.88
CA ALA A 43 0.58 2.78 -19.82
C ALA A 43 -0.12 2.66 -18.45
N GLU A 44 -0.18 1.46 -17.88
CA GLU A 44 -0.78 1.23 -16.56
C GLU A 44 0.08 1.86 -15.45
N VAL A 45 1.41 1.75 -15.55
CA VAL A 45 2.33 2.43 -14.63
C VAL A 45 2.16 3.95 -14.69
N ALA A 46 2.06 4.52 -15.88
CA ALA A 46 1.82 5.97 -16.04
C ALA A 46 0.47 6.39 -15.45
N GLY A 47 -0.59 5.59 -15.67
CA GLY A 47 -1.90 5.83 -15.08
C GLY A 47 -1.86 5.84 -13.55
N LEU A 48 -1.16 4.88 -12.95
CA LEU A 48 -0.98 4.81 -11.51
C LEU A 48 -0.24 6.02 -10.94
N ILE A 49 0.83 6.48 -11.61
CA ILE A 49 1.58 7.68 -11.19
C ILE A 49 0.66 8.90 -11.16
N GLU A 50 -0.17 9.09 -12.18
CA GLU A 50 -1.11 10.22 -12.24
C GLU A 50 -2.23 10.11 -11.20
N GLU A 51 -2.73 8.90 -10.93
CA GLU A 51 -3.70 8.66 -9.85
C GLU A 51 -3.11 9.00 -8.49
N VAL A 52 -1.89 8.54 -8.17
CA VAL A 52 -1.21 8.84 -6.91
C VAL A 52 -1.03 10.36 -6.73
N LYS A 53 -0.62 11.08 -7.79
CA LYS A 53 -0.53 12.55 -7.76
C LYS A 53 -1.87 13.22 -7.51
N ALA A 54 -2.93 12.75 -8.17
CA ALA A 54 -4.28 13.32 -8.03
C ALA A 54 -4.91 13.08 -6.65
N VAL A 55 -4.58 11.94 -6.05
CA VAL A 55 -5.10 11.54 -4.73
C VAL A 55 -4.54 12.40 -3.60
N GLY A 56 -3.28 12.84 -3.73
CA GLY A 56 -2.62 13.71 -2.75
C GLY A 56 -2.34 13.04 -1.41
N VAL A 57 -2.08 11.72 -1.41
CA VAL A 57 -1.70 11.00 -0.19
C VAL A 57 -0.25 11.29 0.21
N PRO A 58 0.06 11.36 1.50
CA PRO A 58 1.43 11.59 1.97
C PRO A 58 2.35 10.37 1.71
N ALA A 59 1.78 9.16 1.61
CA ALA A 59 2.53 7.94 1.38
C ALA A 59 1.74 6.86 0.63
N ILE A 60 2.48 5.98 -0.06
CA ILE A 60 1.99 4.74 -0.70
C ILE A 60 2.76 3.53 -0.15
N PHE A 61 2.26 2.31 -0.34
CA PHE A 61 2.82 1.12 0.34
C PHE A 61 3.05 -0.07 -0.58
N THR A 62 4.07 -0.88 -0.24
CA THR A 62 4.31 -2.23 -0.80
C THR A 62 3.88 -3.31 0.17
N GLU A 63 3.86 -4.56 -0.30
CA GLU A 63 3.39 -5.72 0.47
C GLU A 63 4.43 -6.85 0.45
N ASN A 64 4.46 -7.67 1.50
CA ASN A 64 5.48 -8.72 1.71
C ASN A 64 5.49 -9.84 0.66
N VAL A 65 4.38 -9.99 -0.08
CA VAL A 65 4.23 -11.01 -1.13
C VAL A 65 4.42 -10.44 -2.54
N SER A 66 4.78 -9.15 -2.65
CA SER A 66 4.88 -8.42 -3.91
C SER A 66 6.31 -7.94 -4.20
N ASN A 67 6.65 -7.74 -5.47
CA ASN A 67 7.92 -7.11 -5.86
C ASN A 67 7.83 -5.59 -5.64
N PRO A 68 8.67 -4.98 -4.78
CA PRO A 68 8.54 -3.58 -4.41
C PRO A 68 8.94 -2.59 -5.51
N LYS A 69 9.69 -3.04 -6.54
CA LYS A 69 10.30 -2.18 -7.56
C LYS A 69 9.31 -1.28 -8.29
N LEU A 70 8.09 -1.76 -8.51
CA LEU A 70 7.05 -0.96 -9.16
C LEU A 70 6.66 0.23 -8.28
N MET A 71 6.28 -0.03 -7.02
CA MET A 71 5.84 1.02 -6.11
C MET A 71 6.98 1.98 -5.73
N GLU A 72 8.23 1.50 -5.69
CA GLU A 72 9.41 2.37 -5.56
C GLU A 72 9.50 3.38 -6.70
N ARG A 73 9.29 2.94 -7.95
CA ARG A 73 9.27 3.84 -9.13
C ARG A 73 8.10 4.80 -9.08
N VAL A 74 6.91 4.30 -8.78
CA VAL A 74 5.69 5.12 -8.67
C VAL A 74 5.88 6.20 -7.61
N ALA A 75 6.41 5.85 -6.43
CA ALA A 75 6.70 6.82 -5.37
C ALA A 75 7.67 7.91 -5.83
N ALA A 76 8.77 7.51 -6.49
CA ALA A 76 9.79 8.43 -6.99
C ALA A 76 9.24 9.37 -8.07
N GLU A 77 8.45 8.87 -9.02
CA GLU A 77 7.92 9.66 -10.14
C GLU A 77 6.68 10.50 -9.75
N ALA A 78 5.89 10.04 -8.78
CA ALA A 78 4.78 10.81 -8.23
C ALA A 78 5.21 11.83 -7.17
N GLY A 79 6.45 11.74 -6.65
CA GLY A 79 6.96 12.63 -5.61
C GLY A 79 6.31 12.40 -4.25
N VAL A 80 5.94 11.14 -3.94
CA VAL A 80 5.30 10.74 -2.67
C VAL A 80 6.22 9.81 -1.87
N THR A 81 5.98 9.72 -0.56
CA THR A 81 6.79 8.84 0.29
C THR A 81 6.41 7.37 0.05
N LEU A 82 7.41 6.51 -0.11
CA LEU A 82 7.19 5.07 0.02
C LEU A 82 7.20 4.71 1.52
N GLY A 83 6.04 4.29 2.03
CA GLY A 83 5.88 3.81 3.39
C GLY A 83 6.57 2.46 3.62
N PRO A 84 6.63 2.00 4.89
CA PRO A 84 7.15 0.67 5.19
C PRO A 84 6.32 -0.42 4.49
N GLN A 85 6.97 -1.54 4.18
CA GLN A 85 6.30 -2.71 3.60
C GLN A 85 5.25 -3.26 4.58
N LEU A 86 4.04 -3.52 4.09
CA LEU A 86 2.94 -4.10 4.88
C LEU A 86 2.90 -5.63 4.72
N TYR A 87 2.29 -6.30 5.69
CA TYR A 87 2.05 -7.74 5.63
C TYR A 87 0.62 -8.04 5.17
N THR A 88 0.44 -8.92 4.19
CA THR A 88 -0.89 -9.29 3.68
C THR A 88 -1.06 -10.80 3.57
N ASP A 89 -0.83 -11.39 2.40
CA ASP A 89 -1.19 -12.79 2.09
C ASP A 89 -0.27 -13.83 2.75
N ALA A 90 0.74 -13.39 3.50
CA ALA A 90 1.60 -14.25 4.30
C ALA A 90 2.01 -13.56 5.61
N LEU A 91 2.19 -14.37 6.64
CA LEU A 91 2.88 -13.93 7.87
C LEU A 91 4.34 -13.59 7.56
N GLY A 92 4.95 -12.81 8.43
CA GLY A 92 6.39 -12.59 8.41
C GLY A 92 7.16 -13.80 8.94
N GLU A 93 8.46 -13.82 8.67
CA GLU A 93 9.38 -14.82 9.19
C GLU A 93 9.38 -14.87 10.73
N PRO A 94 9.75 -16.01 11.35
CA PRO A 94 9.92 -16.11 12.79
C PRO A 94 10.82 -15.00 13.36
N GLY A 95 10.38 -14.33 14.43
CA GLY A 95 11.07 -13.20 15.03
C GLY A 95 10.74 -11.82 14.43
N SER A 96 9.97 -11.76 13.33
CA SER A 96 9.53 -10.49 12.74
C SER A 96 8.30 -9.88 13.43
N ASP A 97 8.00 -8.63 13.09
CA ASP A 97 6.76 -7.97 13.51
C ASP A 97 5.51 -8.53 12.81
N GLY A 98 5.69 -9.44 11.84
CA GLY A 98 4.63 -10.16 11.14
C GLY A 98 4.48 -11.63 11.54
N GLU A 99 5.26 -12.15 12.50
CA GLU A 99 5.36 -13.60 12.76
C GLU A 99 4.05 -14.28 13.23
N THR A 100 3.10 -13.49 13.73
CA THR A 100 1.76 -13.96 14.09
C THR A 100 0.73 -13.02 13.53
N TYR A 101 -0.48 -13.52 13.29
CA TYR A 101 -1.59 -12.70 12.79
C TYR A 101 -1.83 -11.43 13.64
N LEU A 102 -1.77 -11.53 14.97
CA LEU A 102 -1.97 -10.37 15.85
C LEU A 102 -0.84 -9.36 15.75
N LYS A 103 0.41 -9.80 15.63
CA LYS A 103 1.57 -8.92 15.43
C LYS A 103 1.48 -8.24 14.06
N MET A 104 1.20 -9.02 13.01
CA MET A 104 0.97 -8.56 11.65
C MET A 104 -0.07 -7.44 11.57
N MET A 105 -1.25 -7.66 12.15
CA MET A 105 -2.33 -6.66 12.17
C MET A 105 -1.93 -5.40 12.94
N ARG A 106 -1.25 -5.55 14.09
CA ARG A 106 -0.77 -4.41 14.88
C ARG A 106 0.27 -3.60 14.13
N TYR A 107 1.21 -4.28 13.49
CA TYR A 107 2.24 -3.67 12.66
C TYR A 107 1.61 -2.86 11.53
N ASN A 108 0.73 -3.48 10.72
CA ASN A 108 0.08 -2.81 9.60
C ASN A 108 -0.66 -1.55 10.03
N VAL A 109 -1.47 -1.62 11.07
CA VAL A 109 -2.23 -0.45 11.55
C VAL A 109 -1.28 0.65 12.03
N THR A 110 -0.19 0.28 12.73
CA THR A 110 0.80 1.27 13.22
C THR A 110 1.53 1.94 12.06
N ALA A 111 1.97 1.15 11.07
CA ALA A 111 2.62 1.61 9.85
C ALA A 111 1.72 2.58 9.05
N LEU A 112 0.48 2.17 8.79
CA LEU A 112 -0.51 2.98 8.08
C LEU A 112 -0.76 4.32 8.80
N VAL A 113 -1.02 4.28 10.11
CA VAL A 113 -1.30 5.50 10.89
C VAL A 113 -0.09 6.43 10.92
N THR A 114 1.13 5.87 11.05
CA THR A 114 2.35 6.67 11.13
C THR A 114 2.66 7.36 9.82
N ALA A 115 2.59 6.64 8.70
CA ALA A 115 2.93 7.20 7.39
C ALA A 115 1.86 8.16 6.86
N LEU A 116 0.58 7.89 7.13
CA LEU A 116 -0.52 8.74 6.66
C LEU A 116 -0.83 9.95 7.57
N SER A 117 -0.24 10.02 8.77
CA SER A 117 -0.40 11.19 9.65
C SER A 117 0.69 12.25 9.51
N GLN A 118 1.61 12.08 8.56
CA GLN A 118 2.62 13.08 8.19
C GLN A 118 1.97 14.29 7.52
#